data_AF-A0A820RUA8-F1
#
_entry.id   AF-A0A820RUA8-F1
#
_cell.length_a   1.000
_cell.length_b   1.000
_cell.length_c   1.000
_cell.angle_alpha   90.00
_cell.angle_beta   90.00
_cell.angle_gamma   90.00
#
_symmetry.space_group_name_H-M   'P 1'
#
loop_
_entity.id
_entity.type
_entity.pdbx_description
1 polymer ?
#
loop_
_entity_poly.entity_id
_entity_poly.type
_entity_poly.pdbx_seq_one_letter_code
_entity_poly.pdbx_strand_id
1 'polypeptide(L)'
;LLDTMVRQFQQPSSQNSFQSINGVLKTAHSLFERYRYEQKSDELWLEIKLVLEKFAPAFTELFKSLMAYYPQKESDIVEMKNIFDSLYVSIKIFYDLNAQELPEHFEDN
;
A
#
# COMPACT_ATOMS: atom_id res chain seq x y z
N LEU A 1 -12.10 2.77 -8.16
CA LEU A 1 -11.63 1.98 -7.00
C LEU A 1 -10.32 2.54 -6.44
N LEU A 2 -9.27 2.72 -7.26
CA LEU A 2 -8.00 3.35 -6.83
C LEU A 2 -8.20 4.70 -6.12
N ASP A 3 -8.99 5.62 -6.71
CA ASP A 3 -9.27 6.92 -6.09
C ASP A 3 -9.92 6.79 -4.70
N THR A 4 -10.75 5.76 -4.49
CA THR A 4 -11.35 5.47 -3.18
C THR A 4 -10.30 5.00 -2.19
N MET A 5 -9.39 4.12 -2.61
CA MET A 5 -8.29 3.64 -1.77
C MET A 5 -7.38 4.80 -1.34
N VAL A 6 -6.95 5.62 -2.31
CA VAL A 6 -6.11 6.81 -2.08
C VAL A 6 -6.77 7.76 -1.10
N ARG A 7 -8.06 8.07 -1.30
CA ARG A 7 -8.82 8.91 -0.37
C ARG A 7 -8.84 8.35 1.04
N GLN A 8 -8.94 7.04 1.22
CA GLN A 8 -8.93 6.42 2.56
C GLN A 8 -7.55 6.48 3.22
N PHE A 9 -6.46 6.40 2.46
CA PHE A 9 -5.11 6.58 3.03
C PHE A 9 -4.83 8.00 3.51
N GLN A 10 -5.47 9.00 2.91
CA GLN A 10 -5.27 10.41 3.22
C GLN A 10 -6.16 10.94 4.34
N GLN A 11 -7.13 10.16 4.83
CA GLN A 11 -7.98 10.59 5.94
C GLN A 11 -7.18 10.66 7.25
N PRO A 12 -7.47 11.64 8.13
CA PRO A 12 -6.84 11.71 9.45
C PRO A 12 -7.08 10.42 10.26
N SER A 13 -6.09 10.03 11.07
CA SER A 13 -6.17 8.86 11.97
C SER A 13 -7.31 8.94 12.99
N SER A 14 -7.83 10.13 13.28
CA SER A 14 -9.05 10.32 14.09
C SER A 14 -10.34 9.88 13.39
N GLN A 15 -10.32 9.72 12.07
CA GLN A 15 -11.46 9.33 11.23
C GLN A 15 -11.30 7.95 10.60
N ASN A 16 -10.06 7.42 10.49
CA ASN A 16 -9.78 6.07 10.00
C ASN A 16 -9.01 5.24 11.02
N SER A 17 -9.61 4.14 11.48
CA SER A 17 -8.91 3.14 12.27
C SER A 17 -7.92 2.36 11.40
N PHE A 18 -6.82 1.88 12.00
CA PHE A 18 -5.87 0.99 11.29
C PHE A 18 -6.53 -0.26 10.74
N GLN A 19 -7.64 -0.70 11.34
CA GLN A 19 -8.45 -1.81 10.83
C GLN A 19 -9.06 -1.49 9.45
N SER A 20 -9.52 -0.26 9.22
CA SER A 20 -10.00 0.16 7.90
C SER A 20 -8.87 0.22 6.89
N ILE A 21 -7.73 0.81 7.29
CA ILE A 21 -6.53 0.90 6.43
C ILE A 21 -6.07 -0.49 6.00
N ASN A 22 -5.99 -1.44 6.93
CA ASN A 22 -5.62 -2.81 6.65
C ASN A 22 -6.62 -3.49 5.68
N GLY A 23 -7.91 -3.19 5.80
CA GLY A 23 -8.93 -3.63 4.83
C GLY A 23 -8.62 -3.16 3.41
N VAL A 24 -8.30 -1.87 3.25
CA VAL A 24 -7.93 -1.29 1.94
C VAL A 24 -6.66 -1.91 1.39
N LEU A 25 -5.63 -2.06 2.22
CA LEU A 25 -4.36 -2.69 1.83
C LEU A 25 -4.59 -4.13 1.35
N LYS A 26 -5.43 -4.91 2.02
CA LYS A 26 -5.78 -6.26 1.56
C LYS A 26 -6.48 -6.26 0.21
N THR A 27 -7.41 -5.32 -0.03
CA THR A 27 -8.05 -5.18 -1.33
C THR A 27 -7.04 -4.77 -2.41
N ALA A 28 -6.15 -3.82 -2.13
CA ALA A 28 -5.09 -3.42 -3.06
C ALA A 28 -4.18 -4.61 -3.41
N HIS A 29 -3.70 -5.34 -2.41
CA HIS A 29 -2.89 -6.55 -2.62
C HIS A 29 -3.62 -7.58 -3.50
N SER A 30 -4.90 -7.86 -3.26
CA SER A 30 -5.65 -8.82 -4.07
C SER A 30 -5.80 -8.41 -5.55
N LEU A 31 -5.71 -7.12 -5.85
CA LEU A 31 -5.74 -6.63 -7.23
C LEU A 31 -4.37 -6.73 -7.90
N PHE A 32 -3.30 -6.45 -7.14
CA PHE A 32 -1.96 -6.31 -7.68
C PHE A 32 -1.15 -7.61 -7.66
N GLU A 33 -1.49 -8.59 -6.83
CA GLU A 33 -0.72 -9.84 -6.70
C GLU A 33 -0.61 -10.63 -8.01
N ARG A 34 -1.57 -10.48 -8.92
CA ARG A 34 -1.54 -11.11 -10.24
C ARG A 34 -0.38 -10.61 -11.10
N TYR A 35 0.12 -9.39 -10.86
CA TYR A 35 1.25 -8.82 -11.60
C TYR A 35 2.51 -9.67 -11.48
N ARG A 36 2.62 -10.54 -10.47
CA ARG A 36 3.77 -11.44 -10.29
C ARG A 36 3.84 -12.57 -11.32
N TYR A 37 2.69 -12.97 -11.85
CA TYR A 37 2.55 -14.20 -12.63
C TYR A 37 2.03 -13.93 -14.04
N GLU A 38 1.46 -12.76 -14.26
CA GLU A 38 0.93 -12.36 -15.55
C GLU A 38 2.05 -12.06 -16.54
N GLN A 39 1.90 -12.56 -17.76
CA GLN A 39 2.88 -12.33 -18.82
C GLN A 39 2.88 -10.86 -19.25
N LYS A 40 4.06 -10.34 -19.54
CA LYS A 40 4.22 -8.96 -20.01
C LYS A 40 3.38 -8.71 -21.26
N SER A 41 2.54 -7.67 -21.19
CA SER A 41 1.70 -7.19 -22.28
C SER A 41 1.55 -5.66 -22.17
N ASP A 42 1.18 -5.01 -23.26
CA ASP A 42 0.94 -3.56 -23.27
C ASP A 42 -0.23 -3.17 -22.34
N GLU A 43 -1.25 -4.03 -22.25
CA GLU A 43 -2.41 -3.84 -21.37
C GLU A 43 -2.01 -3.87 -19.89
N LEU A 44 -1.23 -4.88 -19.49
CA LEU A 44 -0.69 -4.97 -18.12
C LEU A 44 0.18 -3.75 -17.80
N TRP A 45 1.00 -3.32 -18.75
CA TRP A 45 1.86 -2.15 -18.59
C TRP A 45 1.08 -0.85 -18.41
N LEU A 46 0.03 -0.64 -19.20
CA LEU A 46 -0.86 0.52 -19.08
C LEU A 46 -1.54 0.56 -17.71
N GLU A 47 -1.99 -0.58 -17.20
CA GLU A 47 -2.59 -0.67 -15.88
C GLU A 47 -1.58 -0.36 -14.78
N ILE A 48 -0.40 -1.00 -14.80
CA ILE A 48 0.65 -0.77 -13.80
C ILE A 48 1.04 0.71 -13.76
N LYS A 49 1.20 1.36 -14.92
CA LYS A 49 1.48 2.81 -15.00
C LYS A 49 0.38 3.64 -14.33
N LEU A 50 -0.89 3.33 -14.59
CA LEU A 50 -2.02 4.02 -13.96
C LEU A 50 -2.03 3.84 -12.44
N VAL A 51 -1.71 2.63 -11.96
CA VAL A 51 -1.60 2.34 -10.53
C VAL A 51 -0.44 3.11 -9.91
N LEU A 52 0.74 3.10 -10.53
CA LEU A 52 1.91 3.84 -10.04
C LEU A 52 1.64 5.34 -9.96
N GLU A 53 1.03 5.93 -10.99
CA GLU A 53 0.72 7.37 -11.01
C GLU A 53 -0.27 7.78 -9.90
N LYS A 54 -1.30 6.96 -9.66
CA LYS A 54 -2.40 7.35 -8.76
C LYS A 54 -2.25 6.85 -7.33
N PHE A 55 -1.73 5.65 -7.15
CA PHE A 55 -1.73 4.92 -5.87
C PHE A 55 -0.39 5.03 -5.15
N ALA A 56 0.73 4.90 -5.87
CA ALA A 56 2.05 4.79 -5.24
C ALA A 56 2.42 5.99 -4.33
N PRO A 57 2.12 7.26 -4.68
CA PRO A 57 2.43 8.39 -3.80
C PRO A 57 1.71 8.31 -2.45
N ALA A 58 0.40 8.07 -2.46
CA ALA A 58 -0.38 7.97 -1.23
C ALA A 58 -0.03 6.73 -0.41
N PHE A 59 0.31 5.62 -1.09
CA PHE A 59 0.77 4.40 -0.44
C PHE A 59 2.12 4.60 0.27
N THR A 60 3.09 5.27 -0.37
CA THR A 60 4.39 5.59 0.22
C THR A 60 4.23 6.48 1.46
N GLU A 61 3.39 7.52 1.39
CA GLU A 61 3.14 8.40 2.55
C GLU A 61 2.42 7.68 3.70
N LEU A 62 1.50 6.76 3.38
CA LEU A 62 0.91 5.88 4.40
C LEU A 62 1.97 5.02 5.06
N PHE A 63 2.86 4.40 4.29
CA PHE A 63 3.92 3.54 4.83
C PHE A 63 4.85 4.32 5.77
N LYS A 64 5.29 5.52 5.36
CA LYS A 64 6.08 6.43 6.20
C LYS A 64 5.34 6.79 7.49
N SER A 65 4.04 7.07 7.39
CA SER A 65 3.20 7.39 8.56
C SER A 65 3.08 6.22 9.54
N LEU A 66 2.91 4.98 9.04
CA LEU A 66 2.89 3.77 9.87
C LEU A 66 4.22 3.57 10.59
N MET A 67 5.34 3.77 9.88
CA MET A 67 6.69 3.67 10.44
C MET A 67 6.99 4.75 11.49
N ALA A 68 6.46 5.97 11.32
CA ALA A 68 6.61 7.03 12.31
C ALA A 68 5.71 6.84 13.56
N TYR A 69 4.60 6.12 13.41
CA TYR A 69 3.60 5.95 14.46
C TYR A 69 3.86 4.74 15.37
N TYR A 70 4.43 3.64 14.84
CA TYR A 70 4.63 2.42 15.64
C TYR A 70 5.39 2.62 16.97
N PRO A 71 6.45 3.46 17.08
CA PRO A 71 7.17 3.63 18.34
C PRO A 71 6.32 4.27 19.43
N GLN A 72 5.28 5.01 19.04
CA GLN A 72 4.37 5.70 19.98
C GLN A 72 3.35 4.75 20.61
N LYS A 73 3.27 3.50 20.11
CA LYS A 73 2.27 2.50 20.51
C LYS A 73 2.86 1.27 21.15
N GLU A 74 4.14 1.30 21.55
CA GLU A 74 4.83 0.14 22.13
C GLU A 74 4.10 -0.49 23.35
N SER A 75 3.38 0.31 24.13
CA SER A 75 2.61 -0.18 25.28
C SER A 75 1.22 -0.74 24.93
N ASP A 76 0.76 -0.57 23.69
CA ASP A 76 -0.55 -1.05 23.20
C ASP A 76 -0.36 -2.21 22.23
N ILE A 77 -0.36 -3.42 22.78
CA ILE A 77 -0.12 -4.68 22.03
C ILE A 77 -1.14 -4.86 20.88
N VAL A 78 -2.39 -4.46 21.09
CA VAL A 78 -3.45 -4.61 20.08
C VAL A 78 -3.17 -3.68 18.91
N GLU A 79 -2.87 -2.43 19.19
CA GLU A 79 -2.57 -1.45 18.15
C GLU A 79 -1.26 -1.75 17.43
N MET A 80 -0.22 -2.19 18.15
CA MET A 80 1.02 -2.66 17.52
C MET A 80 0.73 -3.78 16.52
N LYS A 81 -0.06 -4.79 16.91
CA LYS A 81 -0.40 -5.88 16.00
C LYS A 81 -1.09 -5.37 14.73
N ASN A 82 -2.02 -4.43 14.85
CA ASN A 82 -2.71 -3.84 13.69
C ASN A 82 -1.74 -3.09 12.77
N ILE A 83 -0.77 -2.35 13.35
CA ILE A 83 0.26 -1.65 12.58
C ILE A 83 1.17 -2.64 11.86
N PHE A 84 1.64 -3.70 12.55
CA PHE A 84 2.47 -4.73 11.94
C PHE A 84 1.75 -5.49 10.83
N ASP A 85 0.47 -5.82 11.01
CA ASP A 85 -0.34 -6.44 9.95
C ASP A 85 -0.44 -5.51 8.73
N SER A 86 -0.59 -4.20 8.95
CA SER A 86 -0.64 -3.21 7.86
C SER A 86 0.72 -3.08 7.15
N LEU A 87 1.83 -3.05 7.89
CA LEU A 87 3.18 -3.04 7.34
C LEU A 87 3.47 -4.31 6.53
N TYR A 88 3.06 -5.47 7.04
CA TYR A 88 3.22 -6.75 6.34
C TYR A 88 2.49 -6.76 5.00
N VAL A 89 1.23 -6.33 4.97
CA VAL A 89 0.47 -6.24 3.70
C VAL A 89 1.09 -5.19 2.78
N SER A 90 1.60 -4.08 3.32
CA SER A 90 2.30 -3.06 2.53
C SER A 90 3.55 -3.62 1.84
N ILE A 91 4.34 -4.44 2.52
CA ILE A 91 5.50 -5.10 1.91
C ILE A 91 5.07 -6.01 0.75
N LYS A 92 3.94 -6.72 0.89
CA LYS A 92 3.40 -7.56 -0.19
C LYS A 92 3.00 -6.71 -1.41
N ILE A 93 2.32 -5.59 -1.17
CA ILE A 93 1.96 -4.62 -2.24
C ILE A 93 3.20 -4.06 -2.91
N PHE A 94 4.22 -3.68 -2.14
CA PHE A 94 5.47 -3.20 -2.69
C PHE A 94 6.08 -4.26 -3.62
N TYR A 95 6.12 -5.52 -3.20
CA TYR A 95 6.57 -6.61 -4.07
C TYR A 95 5.68 -6.81 -5.31
N ASP A 96 4.36 -6.67 -5.19
CA ASP A 96 3.42 -6.74 -6.33
C ASP A 96 3.74 -5.69 -7.39
N LEU A 97 3.92 -4.44 -6.97
CA LEU A 97 4.15 -3.30 -7.85
C LEU A 97 5.53 -3.30 -8.49
N ASN A 98 6.49 -4.04 -7.91
CA ASN A 98 7.85 -4.19 -8.42
C ASN A 98 8.08 -5.52 -9.15
N ALA A 99 7.04 -6.35 -9.34
CA ALA A 99 7.21 -7.71 -9.83
C ALA A 99 7.63 -7.79 -11.31
N GLN A 100 7.26 -6.80 -12.12
CA GLN A 100 7.56 -6.75 -13.56
C GLN A 100 8.88 -6.04 -13.86
N GLU A 101 9.09 -4.89 -13.20
CA GLU A 101 10.33 -4.12 -13.16
C GLU A 101 10.29 -3.17 -11.94
N LEU A 102 11.43 -2.55 -11.60
CA LEU A 102 11.52 -1.51 -10.57
C LEU A 102 10.96 -0.18 -11.13
N PRO A 103 9.85 0.36 -10.59
CA PRO A 103 9.31 1.64 -11.01
C PRO A 103 10.12 2.83 -10.47
N GLU A 104 10.26 3.88 -11.28
CA GLU A 104 10.98 5.14 -10.94
C GLU A 104 10.55 5.72 -9.58
N HIS A 105 9.24 5.76 -9.29
CA HIS A 105 8.71 6.24 -8.01
C HIS A 105 9.34 5.55 -6.79
N PHE A 106 9.59 4.23 -6.88
CA PHE A 106 10.20 3.44 -5.80
C PHE A 106 11.73 3.39 -5.88
N GLU A 107 12.32 3.76 -7.01
CA GLU A 107 13.77 3.99 -7.09
C GLU A 107 14.16 5.30 -6.36
N ASP A 108 13.31 6.32 -6.45
CA ASP A 108 13.54 7.66 -5.89
C ASP A 108 13.14 7.82 -4.42
N ASN A 109 12.37 6.90 -3.82
CA ASN A 109 11.75 7.05 -2.49
C ASN A 109 11.87 5.81 -1.60
#